data_AF-A0A519T1W1-F1
#
_entry.id   AF-A0A519T1W1-F1
#
_cell.length_a   1.000
_cell.length_b   1.000
_cell.length_c   1.000
_cell.angle_alpha   90.00
_cell.angle_beta   90.00
_cell.angle_gamma   90.00
#
_symmetry.space_group_name_H-M   'P 1'
#
loop_
_entity.id
_entity.type
_entity.pdbx_description
1 polymer ?
#
loop_
_entity_poly.entity_id
_entity_poly.type
_entity_poly.pdbx_seq_one_letter_code
_entity_poly.pdbx_strand_id
1 'polypeptide(L)'
;EEVFGCRFAQARVRLVDYPDEPELEVKLLLDTLHTESPSLPRDQNEKMYQEILADYAHLTKKAERNAEMRKDPYLNALQIKFAYALTCHKAQGGQWQAVFVDHGFIKPDEPVGGEFARWLYTAITRASERLFLLNFQRRLLDSGEVVEED
;
A
#
# COMPACT_ATOMS: atom_id res chain seq x y z
N GLU A 1 1.62 -21.57 6.02
CA GLU A 1 0.90 -22.38 7.04
C GLU A 1 -0.52 -21.86 7.15
N GLU A 2 -1.45 -22.71 7.57
CA GLU A 2 -2.86 -22.36 7.81
C GLU A 2 -3.14 -22.54 9.29
N VAL A 3 -3.42 -21.44 9.98
CA VAL A 3 -3.61 -21.38 11.44
C VAL A 3 -4.67 -20.31 11.71
N PHE A 4 -5.48 -20.49 12.75
CA PHE A 4 -6.51 -19.53 13.15
C PHE A 4 -7.51 -19.14 12.05
N GLY A 5 -7.81 -20.08 11.15
CA GLY A 5 -8.64 -19.86 9.96
C GLY A 5 -8.02 -18.93 8.90
N CYS A 6 -6.73 -18.62 9.00
CA CYS A 6 -6.02 -17.72 8.10
C CYS A 6 -4.74 -18.34 7.52
N ARG A 7 -4.31 -17.88 6.35
CA ARG A 7 -3.04 -18.26 5.72
C ARG A 7 -1.91 -17.31 6.12
N PHE A 8 -0.80 -17.89 6.56
CA PHE A 8 0.40 -17.15 6.95
C PHE A 8 1.66 -17.63 6.21
N ALA A 9 2.63 -16.72 6.06
CA ALA A 9 3.99 -17.04 5.65
C ALA A 9 5.02 -16.45 6.61
N GLN A 10 6.12 -17.16 6.83
CA GLN A 10 7.33 -16.57 7.41
C GLN A 10 8.14 -15.93 6.27
N ALA A 11 8.57 -14.69 6.45
CA ALA A 11 9.37 -14.01 5.45
C ALA A 11 10.54 -13.24 6.10
N ARG A 12 11.63 -13.13 5.36
CA ARG A 12 12.69 -12.17 5.62
C ARG A 12 12.49 -10.98 4.70
N VAL A 13 12.40 -9.79 5.28
CA VAL A 13 12.18 -8.54 4.55
C VAL A 13 13.33 -7.59 4.78
N ARG A 14 13.68 -6.85 3.73
CA ARG A 14 14.71 -5.79 3.78
C ARG A 14 14.05 -4.45 3.50
N LEU A 15 14.41 -3.44 4.28
CA LEU A 15 13.99 -2.07 4.03
C LEU A 15 14.89 -1.47 2.95
N VAL A 16 14.33 -1.21 1.76
CA VAL A 16 15.10 -0.74 0.60
C VAL A 16 15.71 0.65 0.86
N ASP A 17 15.00 1.49 1.61
CA ASP A 17 15.44 2.86 1.94
C ASP A 17 16.45 2.91 3.11
N TYR A 18 16.64 1.79 3.82
CA TYR A 18 17.55 1.66 4.95
C TYR A 18 18.48 0.45 4.76
N PRO A 19 19.43 0.52 3.81
CA PRO A 19 20.22 -0.64 3.38
C PRO A 19 21.15 -1.20 4.45
N ASP A 20 21.51 -0.38 5.44
CA ASP A 20 22.38 -0.77 6.57
C ASP A 20 21.61 -1.44 7.71
N GLU A 21 20.27 -1.33 7.72
CA GLU A 21 19.44 -2.01 8.71
C GLU A 21 19.38 -3.51 8.40
N PRO A 22 19.42 -4.39 9.43
CA PRO A 22 19.37 -5.82 9.23
C PRO A 22 18.01 -6.25 8.66
N GLU A 23 18.02 -7.38 7.96
CA GLU A 23 16.77 -8.01 7.50
C GLU A 23 15.88 -8.37 8.70
N LEU A 24 14.59 -8.13 8.55
CA LEU A 24 13.59 -8.43 9.56
C LEU A 24 12.93 -9.76 9.25
N GLU A 25 12.85 -10.63 10.25
CA GLU A 25 11.98 -11.81 10.19
C GLU A 25 10.57 -11.43 10.64
N VAL A 26 9.60 -11.62 9.75
CA VAL A 26 8.21 -11.21 9.95
C VAL A 26 7.25 -12.32 9.57
N LYS A 27 6.11 -12.36 10.26
CA LYS A 27 4.95 -13.15 9.86
C LYS A 27 4.08 -12.31 8.92
N LEU A 28 3.68 -12.86 7.80
CA LEU A 28 2.80 -12.22 6.82
C LEU A 28 1.42 -12.89 6.87
N LEU A 29 0.37 -12.09 6.94
CA LEU A 29 -1.01 -12.55 6.77
C LEU A 29 -1.35 -12.52 5.27
N LEU A 30 -1.43 -13.70 4.65
CA LEU A 30 -1.58 -13.83 3.19
C LEU A 30 -3.01 -13.61 2.70
N ASP A 31 -4.01 -13.82 3.53
CA ASP A 31 -5.40 -13.65 3.10
C ASP A 31 -5.72 -12.21 2.73
N THR A 32 -5.02 -11.24 3.34
CA THR A 32 -5.18 -9.84 2.96
C THR A 32 -4.75 -9.56 1.52
N LEU A 33 -3.94 -10.41 0.88
CA LEU A 33 -3.58 -10.23 -0.53
C LEU A 33 -4.80 -10.31 -1.47
N HIS A 34 -5.84 -11.03 -1.07
CA HIS A 34 -7.02 -11.32 -1.90
C HIS A 34 -8.32 -10.72 -1.35
N THR A 35 -8.28 -10.02 -0.22
CA THR A 35 -9.44 -9.27 0.28
C THR A 35 -9.64 -7.98 -0.51
N GLU A 36 -10.88 -7.53 -0.67
CA GLU A 36 -11.19 -6.21 -1.26
C GLU A 36 -10.89 -5.07 -0.29
N SER A 37 -11.02 -5.31 1.01
CA SER A 37 -10.74 -4.34 2.07
C SER A 37 -9.24 -4.12 2.27
N PRO A 38 -8.79 -2.93 2.75
CA PRO A 38 -7.38 -2.65 3.00
C PRO A 38 -6.75 -3.57 4.05
N SER A 39 -7.57 -4.14 4.92
CA SER A 39 -7.21 -5.04 6.01
C SER A 39 -8.06 -6.31 5.99
N LEU A 40 -7.76 -7.27 6.87
CA LEU A 40 -8.63 -8.40 7.15
C LEU A 40 -10.05 -7.91 7.54
N PRO A 41 -11.12 -8.52 7.00
CA PRO A 41 -12.50 -8.22 7.39
C PRO A 41 -12.73 -8.36 8.90
N ARG A 42 -13.62 -7.55 9.46
CA ARG A 42 -13.84 -7.46 10.91
C ARG A 42 -14.24 -8.81 11.53
N ASP A 43 -15.13 -9.54 10.88
CA ASP A 43 -15.61 -10.84 11.34
C ASP A 43 -14.50 -11.90 11.34
N GLN A 44 -13.64 -11.91 10.32
CA GLN A 44 -12.48 -12.79 10.25
C GLN A 44 -11.43 -12.42 11.30
N ASN A 45 -11.15 -11.13 11.48
CA ASN A 45 -10.22 -10.64 12.49
C ASN A 45 -10.71 -10.98 13.91
N GLU A 46 -12.01 -10.83 14.18
CA GLU A 46 -12.59 -11.19 15.47
C GLU A 46 -12.48 -12.70 15.73
N LYS A 47 -12.76 -13.55 14.73
CA LYS A 47 -12.56 -15.01 14.85
C LYS A 47 -11.10 -15.36 15.15
N MET A 48 -10.17 -14.84 14.35
CA MET A 48 -8.73 -15.06 14.54
C MET A 48 -8.28 -14.63 15.94
N TYR A 49 -8.73 -13.47 16.41
CA TYR A 49 -8.42 -12.98 17.75
C TYR A 49 -8.94 -13.90 18.86
N GLN A 50 -10.17 -14.43 18.74
CA GLN A 50 -10.72 -15.35 19.74
C GLN A 50 -9.99 -16.69 19.76
N GLU A 51 -9.58 -17.20 18.60
CA GLU A 51 -8.80 -18.44 18.54
C GLU A 51 -7.41 -18.27 19.15
N ILE A 52 -6.70 -17.17 18.84
CA ILE A 52 -5.43 -16.83 19.50
C ILE A 52 -5.64 -16.68 21.02
N LEU A 53 -6.71 -15.99 21.45
CA LEU A 53 -7.01 -15.80 22.87
C LEU A 53 -7.21 -17.13 23.62
N ALA A 54 -7.73 -18.15 22.95
CA ALA A 54 -7.94 -19.47 23.53
C ALA A 54 -6.61 -20.16 23.91
N ASP A 55 -5.54 -19.95 23.15
CA ASP A 55 -4.22 -20.50 23.46
C ASP A 55 -3.64 -19.94 24.77
N TYR A 56 -4.04 -18.72 25.13
CA TYR A 56 -3.65 -18.07 26.39
C TYR A 56 -4.65 -18.26 27.54
N ALA A 57 -5.63 -19.16 27.41
CA ALA A 57 -6.63 -19.40 28.46
C ALA A 57 -6.04 -19.92 29.78
N HIS A 58 -4.84 -20.51 29.73
CA HIS A 58 -4.09 -20.97 30.91
C HIS A 58 -3.60 -19.82 31.80
N LEU A 59 -3.50 -18.59 31.28
CA LEU A 59 -3.10 -17.39 32.03
C LEU A 59 -4.30 -16.80 32.78
N THR A 60 -4.30 -16.95 34.11
CA THR A 60 -5.39 -16.50 34.97
C THR A 60 -5.46 -14.98 35.14
N LYS A 61 -4.30 -14.31 35.11
CA LYS A 61 -4.22 -12.86 35.23
C LYS A 61 -4.42 -12.19 33.87
N LYS A 62 -5.49 -11.39 33.77
CA LYS A 62 -5.81 -10.63 32.54
C LYS A 62 -4.65 -9.77 32.03
N ALA A 63 -3.90 -9.14 32.93
CA ALA A 63 -2.77 -8.27 32.57
C ALA A 63 -1.64 -9.06 31.89
N GLU A 64 -1.32 -10.24 32.44
CA GLU A 64 -0.30 -11.14 31.90
C GLU A 64 -0.71 -11.70 30.55
N ARG A 65 -1.96 -12.18 30.44
CA ARG A 65 -2.54 -12.62 29.17
C ARG A 65 -2.47 -11.54 28.09
N ASN A 66 -2.85 -10.31 28.42
CA ASN A 66 -2.78 -9.21 27.46
C ASN A 66 -1.34 -8.84 27.08
N ALA A 67 -0.38 -9.01 27.99
CA ALA A 67 1.03 -8.74 27.72
C ALA A 67 1.64 -9.77 26.77
N GLU A 68 1.27 -11.05 26.92
CA GLU A 68 1.74 -12.12 26.03
C GLU A 68 1.05 -12.07 24.67
N MET A 69 -0.27 -11.85 24.63
CA MET A 69 -1.02 -11.62 23.38
C MET A 69 -0.40 -10.48 22.54
N ARG A 70 0.08 -9.41 23.17
CA ARG A 70 0.73 -8.30 22.46
C ARG A 70 2.04 -8.68 21.77
N LYS A 71 2.67 -9.78 22.17
CA LYS A 71 3.90 -10.30 21.55
C LYS A 71 3.60 -11.43 20.57
N ASP A 72 2.34 -11.85 20.45
CA ASP A 72 1.95 -12.98 19.61
C ASP A 72 2.31 -12.73 18.13
N PRO A 73 3.04 -13.64 17.47
CA PRO A 73 3.46 -13.46 16.07
C PRO A 73 2.32 -13.40 15.07
N TYR A 74 1.20 -14.08 15.32
CA TYR A 74 0.04 -14.12 14.43
C TYR A 74 -0.82 -12.86 14.60
N LEU A 75 -0.96 -12.36 15.82
CA LEU A 75 -1.62 -11.08 16.09
C LEU A 75 -0.82 -9.90 15.53
N ASN A 76 0.51 -9.99 15.56
CA ASN A 76 1.42 -8.99 15.00
C ASN A 76 1.80 -9.24 13.53
N ALA A 77 1.15 -10.20 12.86
CA ALA A 77 1.44 -10.50 11.47
C ALA A 77 1.15 -9.28 10.57
N LEU A 78 2.07 -9.00 9.64
CA LEU A 78 1.93 -7.90 8.71
C LEU A 78 0.82 -8.19 7.70
N GLN A 79 -0.12 -7.27 7.59
CA GLN A 79 -1.15 -7.28 6.56
C GLN A 79 -0.60 -6.68 5.28
N ILE A 80 -0.50 -7.49 4.25
CA ILE A 80 0.13 -7.11 2.99
C ILE A 80 -0.88 -7.03 1.85
N LYS A 81 -0.55 -6.20 0.86
CA LYS A 81 -1.28 -6.02 -0.39
C LYS A 81 -0.32 -6.02 -1.55
N PHE A 82 -0.81 -6.45 -2.72
CA PHE A 82 -0.08 -6.23 -3.95
C PHE A 82 0.06 -4.73 -4.24
N ALA A 83 1.25 -4.33 -4.66
CA ALA A 83 1.57 -2.94 -5.02
C ALA A 83 1.71 -2.78 -6.54
N TYR A 84 0.85 -3.45 -7.31
CA TYR A 84 0.87 -3.37 -8.79
C TYR A 84 0.58 -1.95 -9.30
N ALA A 85 -0.30 -1.24 -8.60
CA ALA A 85 -0.58 0.17 -8.83
C ALA A 85 -0.75 0.87 -7.47
N LEU A 86 -0.30 2.12 -7.41
CA LEU A 86 -0.36 2.93 -6.20
C LEU A 86 -1.09 4.23 -6.52
N THR A 87 -1.90 4.70 -5.56
CA THR A 87 -2.41 6.07 -5.64
C THR A 87 -1.26 7.05 -5.45
N CYS A 88 -1.32 8.23 -6.06
CA CYS A 88 -0.25 9.23 -5.92
C CYS A 88 0.06 9.60 -4.46
N HIS A 89 -0.97 9.63 -3.60
CA HIS A 89 -0.80 9.82 -2.17
C HIS A 89 0.08 8.75 -1.51
N LYS A 90 -0.09 7.48 -1.90
CA LYS A 90 0.72 6.36 -1.40
C LYS A 90 2.09 6.26 -2.07
N ALA A 91 2.28 6.90 -3.21
CA ALA A 91 3.55 6.94 -3.92
C ALA A 91 4.50 8.03 -3.39
N GLN A 92 4.03 8.94 -2.53
CA GLN A 92 4.85 9.99 -1.94
C GLN A 92 6.06 9.41 -1.21
N GLY A 93 7.25 9.99 -1.44
CA GLY A 93 8.50 9.51 -0.87
C GLY A 93 9.17 8.37 -1.63
N GLY A 94 8.41 7.58 -2.40
CA GLY A 94 8.98 6.49 -3.22
C GLY A 94 9.56 6.98 -4.55
N GLN A 95 10.53 6.27 -5.11
CA GLN A 95 11.08 6.57 -6.42
C GLN A 95 11.30 5.25 -7.18
N TRP A 96 10.90 5.21 -8.46
CA TRP A 96 10.97 4.01 -9.30
C TRP A 96 11.65 4.33 -10.64
N GLN A 97 12.37 3.34 -11.19
CA GLN A 97 13.07 3.47 -12.47
C GLN A 97 12.10 3.84 -13.60
N ALA A 98 10.94 3.19 -13.65
CA ALA A 98 9.88 3.48 -14.59
C ALA A 98 8.56 3.74 -13.87
N VAL A 99 7.87 4.84 -14.23
CA VAL A 99 6.53 5.18 -13.71
C VAL A 99 5.57 5.35 -14.87
N PHE A 100 4.40 4.71 -14.74
CA PHE A 100 3.27 4.86 -15.64
C PHE A 100 2.21 5.72 -14.95
N VAL A 101 1.84 6.84 -15.56
CA VAL A 101 0.85 7.77 -15.01
C VAL A 101 -0.39 7.75 -15.90
N ASP A 102 -1.52 7.39 -15.30
CA ASP A 102 -2.86 7.55 -15.88
C ASP A 102 -3.65 8.49 -14.95
N HIS A 103 -4.11 9.62 -15.48
CA HIS A 103 -4.89 10.61 -14.74
C HIS A 103 -6.40 10.29 -14.74
N GLY A 104 -6.84 9.31 -15.53
CA GLY A 104 -8.23 8.96 -15.69
C GLY A 104 -9.01 9.95 -16.56
N PHE A 105 -10.28 10.18 -16.21
CA PHE A 105 -11.15 11.08 -16.94
C PHE A 105 -11.21 12.45 -16.24
N ILE A 106 -10.67 13.48 -16.88
CA ILE A 106 -10.86 14.89 -16.48
C ILE A 106 -11.99 15.46 -17.30
N LYS A 107 -12.98 16.09 -16.65
CA LYS A 107 -14.09 16.70 -17.39
C LYS A 107 -13.59 17.86 -18.26
N PRO A 108 -14.23 18.15 -19.40
CA PRO A 108 -13.80 19.22 -20.30
C PRO A 108 -13.71 20.59 -19.62
N ASP A 109 -14.60 20.87 -18.67
CA ASP A 109 -14.74 22.12 -17.92
C ASP A 109 -13.94 22.14 -16.61
N GLU A 110 -13.34 21.02 -16.21
CA GLU A 110 -12.61 20.93 -14.95
C GLU A 110 -11.29 21.69 -15.03
N PRO A 111 -11.05 22.67 -14.13
CA PRO A 111 -9.86 23.49 -14.18
C PRO A 111 -8.61 22.66 -13.89
N VAL A 112 -7.72 22.60 -14.88
CA VAL A 112 -6.40 21.96 -14.79
C VAL A 112 -5.44 22.89 -14.02
N GLY A 113 -5.68 23.04 -12.73
CA GLY A 113 -4.89 23.92 -11.86
C GLY A 113 -4.65 23.31 -10.48
N GLY A 114 -4.08 24.11 -9.57
CA GLY A 114 -4.03 23.87 -8.12
C GLY A 114 -3.75 22.42 -7.68
N GLU A 115 -4.80 21.66 -7.40
CA GLU A 115 -4.73 20.28 -6.90
C GLU A 115 -4.26 19.29 -7.97
N PHE A 116 -4.78 19.41 -9.19
CA PHE A 116 -4.38 18.54 -10.30
C PHE A 116 -2.89 18.73 -10.63
N ALA A 117 -2.43 19.99 -10.66
CA ALA A 117 -1.01 20.29 -10.90
C ALA A 117 -0.11 19.69 -9.81
N ARG A 118 -0.51 19.76 -8.53
CA ARG A 118 0.23 19.14 -7.42
C ARG A 118 0.22 17.61 -7.49
N TRP A 119 -0.93 17.02 -7.84
CA TRP A 119 -1.05 15.57 -8.08
C TRP A 119 -0.12 15.13 -9.21
N LEU A 120 -0.13 15.86 -10.33
CA LEU A 120 0.68 15.55 -11.50
C LEU A 120 2.17 15.71 -11.22
N TYR A 121 2.57 16.79 -10.53
CA TYR A 121 3.94 16.97 -10.06
C TYR A 121 4.39 15.79 -9.18
N THR A 122 3.53 15.36 -8.25
CA THR A 122 3.82 14.19 -7.41
C THR A 122 4.02 12.96 -8.26
N ALA A 123 3.08 12.65 -9.17
CA ALA A 123 3.12 11.49 -10.05
C ALA A 123 4.39 11.44 -10.91
N ILE A 124 4.73 12.55 -11.56
CA ILE A 124 5.86 12.68 -12.47
C ILE A 124 7.18 12.54 -11.73
N THR A 125 7.34 13.22 -10.59
CA THR A 125 8.60 13.23 -9.83
C THR A 125 8.93 11.91 -9.13
N ARG A 126 8.06 10.89 -9.23
CA ARG A 126 8.39 9.53 -8.75
C ARG A 126 9.26 8.76 -9.74
N ALA A 127 9.34 9.19 -11.01
CA ALA A 127 10.15 8.54 -12.04
C ALA A 127 11.61 8.96 -11.95
N SER A 128 12.54 8.00 -11.91
CA SER A 128 13.98 8.30 -11.93
C SER A 128 14.64 8.16 -13.30
N GLU A 129 14.11 7.32 -14.19
CA GLU A 129 14.68 7.11 -15.52
C GLU A 129 13.66 7.30 -16.64
N ARG A 130 12.46 6.69 -16.51
CA ARG A 130 11.45 6.69 -17.57
C ARG A 130 10.07 7.04 -17.01
N LEU A 131 9.39 7.95 -17.71
CA LEU A 131 8.02 8.33 -17.44
C LEU A 131 7.16 7.97 -18.65
N PHE A 132 6.09 7.23 -18.42
CA PHE A 132 5.09 6.86 -19.43
C PHE A 132 3.77 7.53 -19.07
N LEU A 133 3.31 8.44 -19.92
CA LEU A 133 2.00 9.09 -19.77
C LEU A 133 0.98 8.31 -20.60
N LEU A 134 0.05 7.65 -19.91
CA LEU A 134 -1.00 6.84 -20.54
C LEU A 134 -2.27 7.68 -20.70
N ASN A 135 -2.90 7.58 -21.87
CA ASN A 135 -4.19 8.23 -22.17
C ASN A 135 -4.22 9.73 -21.82
N PHE A 136 -3.09 10.41 -21.98
CA PHE A 136 -2.96 11.81 -21.57
C PHE A 136 -3.72 12.73 -22.52
N GLN A 137 -4.57 13.60 -21.97
CA GLN A 137 -5.34 14.54 -22.79
C GLN A 137 -4.38 15.55 -23.44
N ARG A 138 -4.49 15.73 -24.76
CA ARG A 138 -3.56 16.56 -25.54
C ARG A 138 -3.47 18.01 -25.06
N ARG A 139 -4.59 18.57 -24.58
CA ARG A 139 -4.64 19.91 -23.96
C ARG A 139 -3.69 20.10 -22.77
N LEU A 140 -3.23 19.01 -22.14
CA LEU A 140 -2.29 19.04 -21.01
C LEU A 140 -0.81 19.06 -21.46
N LEU A 141 -0.57 18.76 -22.74
CA LEU A 141 0.77 18.62 -23.32
C LEU A 141 1.11 19.75 -24.28
N ASP A 142 0.11 20.38 -24.91
CA ASP A 142 0.33 21.48 -25.83
C ASP A 142 0.84 22.70 -25.07
N SER A 143 2.14 22.98 -25.22
CA SER A 143 2.79 24.19 -24.75
C SER A 143 2.47 25.36 -25.67
N GLY A 144 1.19 25.77 -25.71
CA GLY A 144 0.72 27.01 -26.34
C GLY A 144 1.47 27.45 -27.60
N GLU A 145 1.53 26.61 -28.65
CA GLU A 145 1.88 27.12 -29.98
C GLU A 145 0.75 28.07 -30.40
N VAL A 146 1.07 29.35 -30.47
CA VAL A 146 0.24 30.37 -31.11
C VAL A 146 0.06 29.91 -32.55
N VAL A 147 -1.15 29.52 -32.90
CA VAL A 147 -1.54 29.34 -34.30
C VAL A 147 -1.53 30.73 -34.92
N GLU A 148 -0.46 31.08 -35.63
CA GLU A 148 -0.54 32.17 -36.61
C GLU A 148 -1.46 31.68 -37.74
N GLU A 149 -2.68 32.22 -37.77
CA GLU A 149 -3.57 32.11 -38.91
C GLU A 149 -3.08 33.09 -39.99
N ASP A 150 -2.60 32.55 -41.12
CA ASP A 150 -2.41 33.28 -42.40
C ASP A 150 -3.75 33.55 -43.10
#